data_AF-A0A417CPQ3-F1
#
_entry.id   AF-A0A417CPQ3-F1
#
_cell.length_a   1.000
_cell.length_b   1.000
_cell.length_c   1.000
_cell.angle_alpha   90.00
_cell.angle_beta   90.00
_cell.angle_gamma   90.00
#
_symmetry.space_group_name_H-M   'P 1'
#
loop_
_entity.id
_entity.type
_entity.pdbx_description
1 polymer ?
#
loop_
_entity_poly.entity_id
_entity_poly.type
_entity_poly.pdbx_seq_one_letter_code
_entity_poly.pdbx_strand_id
1 'polypeptide(L)'
;MDRQTQDILHNIELNENSQYDYICQGFTLRDIRRKRRKAKDIKEATAPICNWMKENRKVISDLERLLGDVRKQEKQAQNRSYTNRTGVMKKLK
;
A
#
# COMPACT_ATOMS: atom_id res chain seq x y z
N MET A 1 21.37 16.40 2.79
CA MET A 1 21.24 15.69 4.08
C MET A 1 19.80 15.79 4.57
N ASP A 2 19.32 14.84 5.38
CA ASP A 2 18.00 14.90 6.01
C ASP A 2 17.89 16.16 6.90
N ARG A 3 16.84 16.98 6.72
CA ARG A 3 16.73 18.31 7.37
C ARG A 3 16.76 18.18 8.90
N GLN A 4 16.01 17.22 9.45
CA GLN A 4 15.97 16.96 10.90
C GLN A 4 17.33 16.56 11.46
N THR A 5 18.09 15.74 10.70
CA THR A 5 19.47 15.41 11.06
C THR A 5 20.36 16.66 11.09
N GLN A 6 20.19 17.59 10.15
CA GLN A 6 20.97 18.84 10.12
C GLN A 6 20.60 19.77 11.27
N ASP A 7 19.32 19.90 11.59
CA ASP A 7 18.87 20.73 12.70
C ASP A 7 19.53 20.30 14.02
N ILE A 8 19.59 18.99 14.29
CA ILE A 8 20.26 18.46 15.49
C ILE A 8 21.77 18.71 15.45
N LEU A 9 22.42 18.47 14.31
CA LEU A 9 23.87 18.64 14.19
C LEU A 9 24.29 20.11 14.32
N HIS A 10 23.57 21.03 13.69
CA HIS A 10 23.81 22.47 13.85
C HIS A 10 23.51 22.93 15.27
N ASN A 11 22.49 22.37 15.93
CA ASN A 11 22.21 22.73 17.31
C ASN A 11 23.35 22.31 18.26
N ILE A 12 23.92 21.12 18.04
CA ILE A 12 25.11 20.61 18.75
C ILE A 12 26.33 21.51 18.50
N GLU A 13 26.50 22.01 17.28
CA GLU A 13 27.65 22.81 16.86
C GLU A 13 27.60 24.26 17.38
N LEU A 14 26.42 24.89 17.34
CA LEU A 14 26.29 26.34 17.49
C LEU A 14 25.76 26.79 18.85
N ASN A 15 25.20 25.90 19.68
CA ASN A 15 24.61 26.26 20.96
C ASN A 15 25.33 25.60 22.14
N GLU A 16 25.35 26.30 23.27
CA GLU A 16 25.71 25.70 24.55
C GLU A 16 24.59 24.74 24.98
N ASN A 17 24.93 23.46 25.06
CA ASN A 17 24.02 22.40 25.44
C ASN A 17 24.45 21.83 26.79
N SER A 18 23.49 21.50 27.64
CA SER A 18 23.78 20.71 28.83
C SER A 18 24.13 19.27 28.45
N GLN A 19 24.71 18.52 29.38
CA GLN A 19 24.94 17.09 29.20
C GLN A 19 23.63 16.33 28.87
N TYR A 20 22.52 16.73 29.49
CA TYR A 20 21.22 16.12 29.24
C TYR A 20 20.74 16.38 27.81
N ASP A 21 20.95 17.59 27.29
CA ASP A 21 20.58 17.95 25.92
C ASP A 21 21.31 17.08 24.89
N TYR A 22 22.62 16.87 25.06
CA TYR A 22 23.39 15.98 24.20
C TYR A 22 22.89 14.54 24.22
N ILE A 23 22.51 14.02 25.38
CA ILE A 23 21.95 12.68 25.52
C ILE A 23 20.63 12.58 24.75
N CYS A 24 19.71 13.54 24.95
CA CYS A 24 18.44 13.60 24.24
C CYS A 24 18.64 13.71 22.72
N GLN A 25 19.47 14.64 22.27
CA GLN A 25 19.81 14.84 20.85
C GLN A 25 20.41 13.58 20.21
N GLY A 26 21.30 12.88 20.91
CA GLY A 26 21.87 11.61 20.46
C GLY A 26 20.81 10.53 20.25
N PHE A 27 19.88 10.38 21.20
CA PHE A 27 18.76 9.43 21.05
C PHE A 27 17.83 9.82 19.90
N THR A 28 17.47 11.10 19.80
CA THR A 28 16.61 11.60 18.71
C THR A 28 17.25 11.39 17.35
N LEU A 29 18.54 11.70 17.21
CA LEU A 29 19.29 11.51 15.96
C LEU A 29 19.34 10.04 15.56
N ARG A 30 19.58 9.13 16.52
CA ARG A 30 19.55 7.67 16.28
C ARG A 30 18.20 7.23 15.74
N ASP A 31 17.11 7.69 16.34
CA ASP A 31 15.77 7.27 15.99
C ASP A 31 15.33 7.80 14.62
N ILE A 32 15.64 9.06 14.31
CA ILE A 32 15.44 9.64 12.97
C ILE A 32 16.19 8.80 11.92
N ARG A 33 17.48 8.50 12.15
CA ARG A 33 18.30 7.71 11.22
C ARG A 33 17.79 6.28 11.06
N ARG A 34 17.26 5.65 12.13
CA ARG A 34 16.64 4.32 12.07
C ARG A 34 15.36 4.35 11.24
N LYS A 35 14.46 5.31 11.48
CA LYS A 35 13.23 5.50 10.68
C LYS A 35 13.55 5.68 9.21
N ARG A 36 14.53 6.53 8.89
CA ARG A 36 14.99 6.76 7.51
C ARG A 36 15.52 5.48 6.86
N ARG A 37 16.36 4.71 7.57
CA ARG A 37 16.86 3.42 7.05
C ARG A 37 15.73 2.45 6.78
N LYS A 38 14.83 2.23 7.74
CA LYS A 38 13.65 1.38 7.54
C LYS A 38 12.82 1.80 6.33
N ALA A 39 12.59 3.09 6.13
CA ALA A 39 11.87 3.60 4.95
C ALA A 39 12.65 3.35 3.64
N LYS A 40 13.97 3.53 3.65
CA LYS A 40 14.84 3.23 2.51
C LYS A 40 14.82 1.73 2.19
N ASP A 41 14.99 0.88 3.19
CA ASP A 41 14.98 -0.58 3.05
C ASP A 41 13.64 -1.06 2.46
N ILE A 42 12.50 -0.53 2.95
CA ILE A 42 11.17 -0.82 2.39
C ILE A 42 11.08 -0.35 0.94
N LYS A 43 11.54 0.87 0.63
CA LYS A 43 11.52 1.40 -0.73
C LYS A 43 12.36 0.52 -1.68
N GLU A 44 13.54 0.10 -1.26
CA GLU A 44 14.44 -0.74 -2.05
C GLU A 44 13.87 -2.15 -2.24
N ALA A 45 13.33 -2.75 -1.17
CA ALA A 45 12.69 -4.06 -1.23
C ALA A 45 11.44 -4.08 -2.12
N THR A 46 10.66 -2.99 -2.15
CA THR A 46 9.45 -2.88 -2.97
C THR A 46 9.69 -2.32 -4.37
N ALA A 47 10.87 -1.76 -4.65
CA ALA A 47 11.20 -1.18 -5.96
C ALA A 47 11.05 -2.16 -7.14
N PRO A 48 11.48 -3.44 -7.06
CA PRO A 48 11.28 -4.40 -8.15
C PRO A 48 9.80 -4.60 -8.49
N ILE A 49 8.93 -4.67 -7.47
CA ILE A 49 7.48 -4.80 -7.65
C ILE A 49 6.93 -3.55 -8.34
N CYS A 50 7.29 -2.35 -7.85
CA CYS A 50 6.84 -1.10 -8.46
C CYS A 50 7.29 -0.95 -9.92
N ASN A 51 8.51 -1.37 -10.24
CA ASN A 51 9.04 -1.33 -11.61
C ASN A 51 8.29 -2.31 -12.50
N TRP A 52 8.13 -3.56 -12.05
CA TRP A 52 7.34 -4.57 -12.77
C TRP A 52 5.91 -4.07 -13.02
N MET A 53 5.25 -3.49 -12.02
CA MET A 53 3.89 -2.94 -12.18
C MET A 53 3.83 -1.81 -13.22
N LYS A 54 4.85 -0.95 -13.29
CA LYS A 54 4.90 0.14 -14.28
C LYS A 54 5.04 -0.40 -15.70
N GLU A 55 5.89 -1.41 -15.88
CA GLU A 55 6.11 -2.05 -17.19
C GLU A 55 4.92 -2.91 -17.62
N ASN A 56 4.21 -3.52 -16.66
CA ASN A 56 3.14 -4.47 -16.89
C ASN A 56 1.73 -3.90 -16.62
N ARG A 57 1.56 -2.58 -16.75
CA ARG A 57 0.27 -1.87 -16.54
C ARG A 57 -0.91 -2.55 -17.26
N LYS A 58 -0.69 -2.99 -18.50
CA LYS A 58 -1.73 -3.66 -19.30
C LYS A 58 -2.21 -4.96 -18.66
N VAL A 59 -1.28 -5.78 -18.15
CA VAL A 59 -1.61 -7.05 -17.48
C VAL A 59 -2.49 -6.78 -16.25
N ILE A 60 -2.16 -5.74 -15.47
CA ILE A 60 -2.96 -5.36 -14.31
C ILE A 60 -4.37 -4.95 -14.74
N SER A 61 -4.51 -4.11 -15.76
CA SER A 61 -5.83 -3.69 -16.28
C SER A 61 -6.65 -4.86 -16.84
N ASP A 62 -6.00 -5.81 -17.50
CA ASP A 62 -6.67 -7.02 -18.01
C ASP A 62 -7.19 -7.88 -16.85
N LEU A 63 -6.42 -8.02 -15.77
CA LEU A 63 -6.85 -8.72 -14.55
C LEU A 63 -7.99 -7.98 -13.81
N GLU A 64 -7.95 -6.65 -13.74
CA GLU A 64 -9.04 -5.84 -13.18
C GLU A 64 -10.35 -6.01 -13.97
N ARG A 65 -10.25 -6.04 -15.31
CA ARG A 65 -11.39 -6.30 -16.18
C ARG A 65 -11.95 -7.70 -15.96
N LEU A 66 -11.08 -8.72 -15.93
CA LEU A 66 -11.48 -10.10 -15.67
C LEU A 66 -12.23 -10.23 -14.33
N LEU A 67 -11.73 -9.58 -13.28
CA LEU A 67 -12.41 -9.55 -11.98
C LEU A 67 -13.81 -8.91 -12.08
N GLY A 68 -13.95 -7.85 -12.87
CA GLY A 68 -15.25 -7.23 -13.15
C GLY A 68 -16.23 -8.17 -13.85
N ASP A 69 -15.75 -8.92 -14.84
CA ASP A 69 -16.55 -9.91 -15.57
C ASP A 69 -17.02 -11.04 -14.65
N VAL A 70 -16.14 -11.55 -13.77
CA VAL A 70 -16.49 -12.55 -12.76
C VAL A 70 -17.58 -12.04 -11.81
N ARG A 71 -17.41 -10.85 -11.25
CA ARG A 71 -18.41 -10.24 -10.34
C ARG A 71 -19.76 -10.04 -11.01
N LYS A 72 -19.78 -9.73 -12.31
CA LYS A 72 -21.02 -9.61 -13.08
C LYS A 72 -21.75 -10.95 -13.16
N GLN A 73 -21.02 -12.03 -13.41
CA GLN A 73 -21.60 -13.39 -13.45
C GLN A 73 -22.13 -13.82 -12.08
N GLU A 74 -21.37 -13.58 -11.01
CA GLU A 74 -21.80 -13.87 -9.63
C GLU A 74 -23.12 -13.15 -9.30
N LYS A 75 -23.22 -11.86 -9.63
CA LYS A 75 -24.44 -11.06 -9.42
C LYS A 75 -25.62 -11.58 -10.23
N GLN A 76 -25.40 -12.00 -11.46
CA GLN A 76 -26.45 -12.61 -12.29
C GLN A 76 -26.92 -13.95 -11.73
N ALA A 77 -25.99 -14.78 -11.25
CA ALA A 77 -26.31 -16.07 -10.64
C ALA A 77 -27.14 -15.92 -9.36
N GLN A 78 -26.82 -14.91 -8.53
CA GLN A 78 -27.58 -14.62 -7.31
C GLN A 78 -29.02 -14.17 -7.60
N ASN A 79 -29.23 -13.42 -8.68
CA ASN A 79 -30.55 -12.90 -9.07
C ASN A 79 -31.25 -13.78 -10.11
N ARG A 80 -30.86 -15.06 -10.23
CA ARG A 80 -31.35 -15.94 -11.28
C ARG A 80 -32.81 -16.32 -11.00
N SER A 81 -33.71 -15.85 -11.86
CA SER A 81 -35.10 -16.28 -11.89
C SER A 81 -35.37 -17.06 -13.18
N TYR A 82 -36.18 -18.12 -13.09
CA TYR A 82 -36.56 -18.93 -14.24
C TYR A 82 -38.06 -18.77 -14.49
N THR A 83 -38.42 -18.26 -15.67
CA THR A 83 -39.79 -18.25 -16.14
C THR A 83 -40.05 -19.55 -16.91
N ASN A 84 -41.03 -20.32 -16.47
CA ASN A 84 -41.39 -21.59 -17.10
C ASN A 84 -41.82 -21.37 -18.55
N ARG A 85 -41.05 -21.96 -19.48
CA ARG A 85 -41.31 -21.87 -20.93
C ARG A 85 -42.42 -22.81 -21.40
N THR A 86 -42.80 -23.79 -20.57
CA THR A 86 -43.81 -24.79 -20.88
C THR A 86 -44.86 -24.83 -19.80
N GLY A 87 -46.05 -25.33 -20.14
CA GLY A 87 -47.15 -25.54 -19.20
C GLY A 87 -46.96 -26.72 -18.24
N VAL A 88 -45.80 -27.39 -18.23
CA VAL A 88 -45.54 -28.57 -17.38
C VAL A 88 -45.78 -28.25 -15.90
N MET A 89 -45.34 -27.09 -15.45
CA MET A 89 -45.58 -26.64 -14.07
C MET A 89 -47.06 -26.37 -13.75
N LYS A 90 -47.92 -26.18 -14.76
CA LYS A 90 -49.37 -26.07 -14.56
C LYS A 90 -50.06 -27.42 -14.39
N LYS A 91 -49.42 -28.51 -14.84
CA LYS A 91 -49.92 -29.90 -14.72
C LYS A 91 -49.53 -30.57 -13.40
N LEU A 92 -48.60 -29.97 -12.65
CA LEU A 92 -48.13 -30.45 -11.34
C LEU A 92 -48.91 -29.83 -10.16
N LYS A 93 -49.92 -28.99 -10.44
CA LYS A 93 -50.88 -28.44 -9.48
C LYS A 93 -52.17 -29.24 -9.55
#